data_AF-A0A9E5D7K3-F1
#
_entry.id   AF-A0A9E5D7K3-F1
#
_cell.length_a   1.000
_cell.length_b   1.000
_cell.length_c   1.000
_cell.angle_alpha   90.00
_cell.angle_beta   90.00
_cell.angle_gamma   90.00
#
_symmetry.space_group_name_H-M   'P 1'
#
loop_
_entity.id
_entity.type
_entity.pdbx_description
1 polymer ?
#
loop_
_entity_poly.entity_id
_entity_poly.type
_entity_poly.pdbx_seq_one_letter_code
_entity_poly.pdbx_strand_id
1 'polypeptide(L)'
;SLRTEINYADETATEYRRRIYEFEDVDVIALEGIYLLKRPFQTHYDRSIWIDCSFETALERAISRGQEGLPPNETIRDYQTIYVPAQEIHFQRDDPKGVATLIVNNDSRLGPVSWSDQSG
;
A
#
# COMPACT_ATOMS: atom_id res chain seq x y z
N SER A 1 11.06 20.50 13.02
CA SER A 1 10.72 20.70 11.60
C SER A 1 11.29 19.57 10.76
N LEU A 2 10.58 19.17 9.72
CA LEU A 2 10.97 18.13 8.75
C LEU A 2 10.97 18.75 7.36
N ARG A 3 12.10 18.67 6.66
CA ARG A 3 12.21 19.06 5.25
C ARG A 3 12.32 17.80 4.40
N THR A 4 11.37 17.59 3.50
CA THR A 4 11.40 16.48 2.55
C THR A 4 11.58 17.01 1.13
N GLU A 5 12.28 16.23 0.33
CA GLU A 5 12.54 16.55 -1.06
C GLU A 5 12.20 15.33 -1.90
N ILE A 6 11.40 15.54 -2.96
CA ILE A 6 10.98 14.46 -3.85
C ILE A 6 11.19 14.86 -5.31
N ASN A 7 11.59 13.88 -6.11
CA ASN A 7 11.47 13.94 -7.56
C ASN A 7 10.07 13.39 -7.92
N TYR A 8 9.10 14.29 -8.01
CA TYR A 8 7.70 13.94 -8.22
C TYR A 8 7.42 13.65 -9.70
N ALA A 9 6.68 12.57 -9.96
CA ALA A 9 6.08 12.26 -11.26
C ALA A 9 4.66 11.73 -11.00
N ASP A 10 3.70 12.21 -11.77
CA ASP A 10 2.39 11.57 -11.89
C ASP A 10 2.42 10.51 -12.99
N GLU A 11 1.33 9.76 -13.16
CA GLU A 11 1.21 8.64 -14.10
C GLU A 11 1.50 9.02 -15.56
N THR A 12 1.36 10.29 -15.91
CA THR A 12 1.54 10.80 -17.28
C THR A 12 2.84 11.59 -17.48
N ALA A 13 3.62 11.76 -16.40
CA ALA A 13 4.79 12.61 -16.43
C ALA A 13 5.93 11.97 -17.25
N THR A 14 6.44 12.72 -18.24
CA THR A 14 7.63 12.34 -19.00
C THR A 14 8.93 12.79 -18.34
N GLU A 15 8.85 13.64 -17.30
CA GLU A 15 9.97 14.20 -16.57
C GLU A 15 9.64 14.35 -15.09
N TYR A 16 10.64 14.22 -14.23
CA TYR A 16 10.50 14.47 -12.80
C TYR A 16 10.46 15.96 -12.48
N ARG A 17 9.61 16.35 -11.54
CA ARG A 17 9.54 17.70 -10.97
C ARG A 17 10.03 17.69 -9.54
N ARG A 18 11.08 18.45 -9.25
CA ARG A 18 11.56 18.61 -7.86
C ARG A 18 10.49 19.32 -7.03
N ARG A 19 10.11 18.73 -5.90
CA ARG A 19 9.26 19.36 -4.89
C ARG A 19 9.95 19.31 -3.53
N ILE A 20 9.86 20.41 -2.80
CA ILE A 20 10.36 20.53 -1.44
C ILE A 20 9.15 20.81 -0.55
N TYR A 21 9.01 20.05 0.52
CA TYR A 21 8.00 20.26 1.54
C TYR A 21 8.69 20.56 2.86
N GLU A 22 8.15 21.53 3.59
CA GLU A 22 8.61 21.89 4.92
C GLU A 22 7.44 21.76 5.87
N PHE A 23 7.61 20.90 6.87
CA PHE A 23 6.63 20.64 7.90
C PHE A 23 7.18 21.10 9.24
N GLU A 24 6.39 21.85 9.99
CA GLU A 24 6.70 22.23 11.36
C GLU A 24 5.96 21.31 12.33
N ASP A 25 6.50 21.16 13.55
CA ASP A 25 5.84 20.43 14.65
C ASP A 25 5.28 19.04 14.27
N VAL A 26 6.11 18.23 13.59
CA VAL A 26 5.74 16.87 13.16
C VAL A 26 5.97 15.88 14.29
N ASP A 27 4.88 15.33 14.82
CA ASP A 27 4.92 14.24 15.80
C ASP A 27 4.84 12.84 15.16
N VAL A 28 4.09 12.71 14.06
CA VAL A 28 3.82 11.42 13.41
C VAL A 28 3.94 11.55 11.90
N ILE A 29 4.59 10.57 11.28
CA ILE A 29 4.63 10.39 9.82
C ILE A 29 3.86 9.10 9.50
N ALA A 30 2.78 9.24 8.73
CA ALA A 30 2.03 8.11 8.21
C ALA A 30 2.43 7.86 6.75
N LEU A 31 2.85 6.63 6.45
CA LEU A 31 3.13 6.17 5.08
C LEU A 31 2.07 5.13 4.71
N GLU A 32 1.53 5.23 3.51
CA GLU A 32 0.57 4.28 2.93
C GLU A 32 1.08 3.82 1.57
N GLY A 33 0.88 2.54 1.27
CA GLY A 33 1.26 1.96 0.00
C GLY A 33 1.61 0.48 0.09
N ILE A 34 1.45 -0.21 -1.05
CA ILE A 34 1.57 -1.67 -1.14
C ILE A 34 3.02 -2.20 -1.02
N TYR A 35 4.01 -1.36 -1.34
CA TYR A 35 5.44 -1.73 -1.36
C TYR A 35 6.24 -1.21 -0.16
N LEU A 36 5.55 -0.84 0.93
CA LEU A 36 6.20 -0.52 2.21
C LEU A 36 6.73 -1.79 2.88
N LEU A 37 7.48 -1.64 3.98
CA LEU A 37 8.08 -2.75 4.76
C LEU A 37 9.07 -3.64 4.01
N LYS A 38 9.70 -3.15 2.94
CA LYS A 38 10.86 -3.83 2.33
C LYS A 38 11.94 -4.06 3.39
N ARG A 39 12.60 -5.22 3.37
CA ARG A 39 13.59 -5.64 4.38
C ARG A 39 14.57 -4.54 4.83
N PRO A 40 15.18 -3.74 3.93
CA PRO A 40 16.14 -2.71 4.34
C PRO A 40 15.53 -1.55 5.15
N PHE A 41 14.21 -1.36 5.09
CA PHE A 41 13.54 -0.22 5.71
C PHE A 41 12.72 -0.59 6.94
N GLN A 42 12.56 -1.89 7.25
CA GLN A 42 11.71 -2.36 8.35
C GLN A 42 12.07 -1.72 9.70
N THR A 43 13.36 -1.49 9.95
CA THR A 43 13.86 -0.88 11.20
C THR A 43 13.58 0.62 11.33
N HIS A 44 13.07 1.28 10.27
CA HIS A 44 12.70 2.68 10.31
C HIS A 44 11.23 2.93 10.69
N TYR A 45 10.42 1.87 10.81
CA TYR A 45 9.04 1.98 11.24
C TYR A 45 8.94 1.76 12.75
N ASP A 46 8.43 2.75 13.49
CA ASP A 46 8.09 2.56 14.90
C ASP A 46 6.90 1.59 15.04
N ARG A 47 5.93 1.68 14.12
CA ARG A 47 4.73 0.85 14.03
C ARG A 47 4.36 0.61 12.57
N SER A 48 3.74 -0.53 12.31
CA SER A 48 3.26 -0.93 10.98
C SER A 48 1.92 -1.66 11.07
N ILE A 49 1.04 -1.38 10.12
CA ILE A 49 -0.29 -2.00 10.05
C ILE A 49 -0.43 -2.66 8.67
N TRP A 50 -0.72 -3.95 8.66
CA TRP A 50 -1.07 -4.68 7.45
C TRP A 50 -2.58 -4.75 7.30
N ILE A 51 -3.10 -4.20 6.20
CA ILE A 51 -4.51 -4.31 5.84
C ILE A 51 -4.69 -5.60 5.02
N ASP A 52 -5.23 -6.63 5.65
CA ASP A 52 -5.44 -7.94 5.03
C ASP A 52 -6.65 -7.88 4.09
N CYS A 53 -6.38 -8.10 2.80
CA CYS A 53 -7.36 -8.09 1.73
C CYS A 53 -6.93 -9.07 0.65
N SER A 54 -7.82 -9.94 0.21
CA SER A 54 -7.54 -10.85 -0.90
C SER A 54 -7.43 -10.07 -2.22
N PHE A 55 -6.70 -10.61 -3.19
CA PHE A 55 -6.58 -10.02 -4.52
C PHE A 55 -7.94 -9.97 -5.24
N GLU A 56 -8.81 -10.96 -5.01
CA GLU A 56 -10.18 -10.99 -5.55
C GLU A 56 -10.99 -9.81 -5.02
N THR A 57 -10.97 -9.59 -3.71
CA THR A 57 -11.66 -8.45 -3.08
C THR A 57 -11.09 -7.12 -3.55
N ALA A 58 -9.77 -7.03 -3.68
CA ALA A 58 -9.10 -5.83 -4.18
C ALA A 58 -9.51 -5.51 -5.61
N LEU A 59 -9.54 -6.52 -6.50
CA LEU A 59 -9.96 -6.37 -7.89
C LEU A 59 -11.44 -5.96 -8.01
N GLU A 60 -12.33 -6.60 -7.25
CA GLU A 60 -13.74 -6.22 -7.22
C GLU A 60 -13.94 -4.77 -6.79
N ARG A 61 -13.21 -4.33 -5.76
CA ARG A 61 -13.23 -2.94 -5.29
C ARG A 61 -12.66 -1.97 -6.33
N ALA A 62 -11.61 -2.36 -7.04
CA ALA A 62 -11.00 -1.54 -8.08
C ALA A 62 -11.96 -1.31 -9.25
N ILE A 63 -12.58 -2.39 -9.75
CA ILE A 63 -13.59 -2.32 -10.81
C ILE A 63 -14.79 -1.46 -10.38
N SER A 64 -15.27 -1.65 -9.15
CA SER A 64 -16.41 -0.91 -8.60
C SER A 64 -16.13 0.59 -8.46
N ARG A 65 -14.91 0.96 -8.02
CA ARG A 65 -14.50 2.36 -7.88
C ARG A 65 -14.22 3.04 -9.22
N GLY A 66 -13.68 2.30 -10.19
CA GLY A 66 -13.27 2.86 -11.48
C GLY A 66 -12.21 3.96 -11.36
N GLN A 67 -11.38 3.94 -10.31
CA GLN A 67 -10.49 5.04 -9.93
C GLN A 67 -9.47 5.38 -11.03
N GLU A 68 -8.98 4.35 -11.75
CA GLU A 68 -8.00 4.49 -12.83
C GLU A 68 -8.61 4.98 -14.16
N GLY A 69 -9.94 5.17 -14.22
CA GLY A 69 -10.63 5.54 -15.47
C GLY A 69 -10.60 4.46 -16.56
N LEU A 70 -10.07 3.28 -16.26
CA LEU A 70 -9.96 2.16 -17.18
C LEU A 70 -11.28 1.38 -17.30
N PRO A 71 -11.60 0.84 -18.49
CA PRO A 71 -12.66 -0.15 -18.63
C PRO A 71 -12.41 -1.40 -17.76
N PRO A 72 -13.46 -2.07 -17.24
CA PRO A 72 -13.29 -3.21 -16.34
C PRO A 72 -12.40 -4.34 -16.87
N ASN A 73 -12.45 -4.64 -18.17
CA ASN A 73 -11.61 -5.65 -18.80
C ASN A 73 -10.12 -5.28 -18.79
N GLU A 74 -9.80 -3.99 -18.92
CA GLU A 74 -8.43 -3.50 -18.82
C GLU A 74 -7.94 -3.52 -17.37
N THR A 75 -8.77 -3.10 -16.41
CA THR A 75 -8.46 -3.24 -14.98
C THR A 75 -8.16 -4.70 -14.60
N ILE A 76 -8.98 -5.65 -15.06
CA ILE A 76 -8.76 -7.09 -14.83
C ILE A 76 -7.41 -7.54 -15.40
N ARG A 77 -7.13 -7.18 -16.66
CA ARG A 77 -5.87 -7.53 -17.34
C ARG A 77 -4.67 -7.00 -16.56
N ASP A 78 -4.70 -5.74 -16.16
CA ASP A 78 -3.58 -5.10 -15.49
C ASP A 78 -3.37 -5.65 -14.08
N TYR A 79 -4.46 -5.98 -13.36
CA TYR A 79 -4.37 -6.70 -12.09
C TYR A 79 -3.69 -8.05 -12.23
N GLN A 80 -4.09 -8.84 -13.24
CA GLN A 80 -3.57 -10.18 -13.46
C GLN A 80 -2.13 -10.20 -13.98
N THR A 81 -1.74 -9.22 -14.79
CA THR A 81 -0.46 -9.25 -15.50
C THR A 81 0.60 -8.33 -14.90
N ILE A 82 0.20 -7.32 -14.12
CA ILE A 82 1.10 -6.31 -13.56
C ILE A 82 0.99 -6.26 -12.04
N TYR A 83 -0.18 -5.91 -11.48
CA TYR A 83 -0.28 -5.59 -10.06
C TYR A 83 -0.11 -6.81 -9.15
N VAL A 84 -0.83 -7.91 -9.40
CA VAL A 84 -0.76 -9.11 -8.57
C VAL A 84 0.64 -9.74 -8.63
N PRO A 85 1.25 -9.99 -9.80
CA PRO A 85 2.59 -10.55 -9.85
C PRO A 85 3.65 -9.70 -9.15
N ALA A 86 3.59 -8.37 -9.29
CA ALA A 86 4.54 -7.48 -8.63
C ALA A 86 4.37 -7.48 -7.10
N GLN A 87 3.12 -7.56 -6.61
CA GLN A 87 2.82 -7.73 -5.18
C GLN A 87 3.31 -9.07 -4.65
N GLU A 88 3.08 -10.17 -5.37
CA GLU A 88 3.57 -11.49 -4.97
C GLU A 88 5.10 -11.53 -4.82
N ILE A 89 5.83 -10.89 -5.74
CA ILE A 89 7.30 -10.76 -5.63
C ILE A 89 7.67 -10.03 -4.33
N HIS A 90 7.01 -8.91 -4.02
CA HIS A 90 7.22 -8.17 -2.77
C HIS A 90 6.87 -9.02 -1.55
N PHE A 91 5.75 -9.75 -1.57
CA PHE A 91 5.31 -10.55 -0.42
C PHE A 91 6.29 -11.70 -0.15
N GLN A 92 6.71 -12.42 -1.18
CA GLN A 92 7.69 -13.50 -1.05
C GLN A 92 9.06 -12.98 -0.61
N ARG A 93 9.47 -11.83 -1.15
CA ARG A 93 10.78 -11.26 -0.86
C ARG A 93 10.83 -10.59 0.50
N ASP A 94 9.80 -9.90 0.94
CA ASP A 94 9.90 -8.98 2.07
C ASP A 94 9.04 -9.40 3.28
N ASP A 95 8.11 -10.35 3.11
CA ASP A 95 7.13 -10.80 4.12
C ASP A 95 6.52 -9.64 4.94
N PRO A 96 5.93 -8.63 4.28
CA PRO A 96 5.44 -7.42 4.94
C PRO A 96 4.32 -7.73 5.95
N LYS A 97 3.52 -8.79 5.71
CA LYS A 97 2.49 -9.25 6.64
C LYS A 97 3.10 -9.85 7.91
N GLY A 98 4.13 -10.69 7.78
CA GLY A 98 4.77 -11.35 8.92
C GLY A 98 5.54 -10.40 9.86
N VAL A 99 5.96 -9.24 9.36
CA VAL A 99 6.67 -8.21 10.13
C VAL A 99 5.80 -7.03 10.58
N ALA A 100 4.50 -7.06 10.25
CA ALA A 100 3.58 -6.00 10.64
C ALA A 100 3.36 -5.99 12.16
N THR A 101 3.26 -4.81 12.77
CA THR A 101 2.92 -4.70 14.20
C THR A 101 1.49 -5.13 14.48
N LEU A 102 0.58 -4.84 13.55
CA LEU A 102 -0.83 -5.20 13.64
C LEU A 102 -1.33 -5.67 12.26
N ILE A 103 -2.17 -6.71 12.26
CA ILE A 103 -2.89 -7.17 11.07
C ILE A 103 -4.37 -6.85 11.27
N VAL A 104 -4.96 -6.16 10.30
CA VAL A 104 -6.37 -5.78 10.28
C VAL A 104 -7.06 -6.55 9.18
N ASN A 105 -8.09 -7.33 9.51
CA ASN A 105 -8.88 -8.00 8.49
C ASN A 105 -9.84 -7.00 7.84
N ASN A 106 -9.60 -6.67 6.58
CA ASN A 106 -10.46 -5.79 5.78
C ASN A 106 -11.16 -6.56 4.63
N ASP A 107 -11.37 -7.86 4.83
CA ASP A 107 -11.97 -8.75 3.86
C ASP A 107 -12.92 -9.75 4.51
N SER A 108 -14.19 -9.66 4.14
CA SER A 108 -15.24 -10.57 4.59
C SER A 108 -14.98 -12.03 4.18
N ARG A 109 -14.17 -12.27 3.14
CA ARG A 109 -13.77 -13.61 2.72
C ARG A 109 -12.82 -14.29 3.69
N LEU A 110 -12.06 -13.50 4.45
CA LEU A 110 -11.10 -13.98 5.45
C LEU A 110 -11.72 -14.13 6.85
N GLY A 111 -12.97 -13.69 7.02
CA GLY A 111 -13.71 -13.70 8.28
C GLY A 111 -14.42 -12.36 8.52
N PRO A 112 -15.02 -12.15 9.71
CA PRO A 112 -15.56 -10.85 10.06
C PRO A 112 -14.49 -9.77 9.94
N VAL A 113 -14.84 -8.66 9.27
CA VAL A 113 -13.97 -7.48 9.19
C VAL A 113 -13.72 -6.99 10.62
N SER A 114 -12.45 -6.90 11.00
CA SER A 114 -12.02 -6.59 12.37
C SER A 114 -10.87 -5.62 12.36
N TRP A 115 -11.01 -4.57 13.18
CA TRP A 115 -10.07 -3.46 13.31
C TRP A 115 -9.43 -3.40 14.70
N SER A 116 -9.71 -4.38 15.57
CA SER A 116 -9.26 -4.40 16.97
C SER A 116 -7.98 -5.21 17.17
N ASP A 117 -7.13 -4.72 18.06
CA ASP A 117 -6.03 -5.45 18.66
C ASP A 117 -6.60 -6.68 19.39
N GLN A 118 -6.28 -7.89 18.92
CA GLN A 118 -6.51 -9.11 19.70
C GLN A 118 -5.33 -9.31 20.65
N SER A 119 -5.07 -8.32 21.50
CA SER A 119 -4.29 -8.52 22.72
C SER A 119 -5.25 -8.48 23.90
N GLY A 120 -5.52 -9.68 24.42
CA GLY A 120 -5.78 -9.86 25.85
C GLY A 120 -4.45 -9.86 26.61
#